data_AF-A0A955IGX7-F1
#
_entry.id   AF-A0A955IGX7-F1
#
_cell.length_a   1.000
_cell.length_b   1.000
_cell.length_c   1.000
_cell.angle_alpha   90.00
_cell.angle_beta   90.00
_cell.angle_gamma   90.00
#
_symmetry.space_group_name_H-M   'P 1'
#
loop_
_entity.id
_entity.type
_entity.pdbx_description
1 polymer ?
#
loop_
_entity_poly.entity_id
_entity_poly.type
_entity_poly.pdbx_seq_one_letter_code
_entity_poly.pdbx_strand_id
1 'polypeptide(L)'
;MNRMTTRIVALLALAGLAHAARAQPLTLTVASGSASMSVSGSNPYTATIHVTAGSPCVFTLSTSAAATVLTSVEVECDADCRMTIDESSNGTFSMVGDVLEKSTSSPESFEIQLIDISGSLGSGTPLQHKVAAELISELRIGGDLTAEVTAGPRADNSDSDIFLIEVGGTLSGDVYAEFGAIGTIDVTGDIGLPGVQTAYIWADHGIESIDAEGGFTWIKATLGTSFSYINHIHFRDDFAGTIWATGIQDSTTVPNPGATFDGSCEGNLFIGQIEVPVEIGGDMSGNLWINGVLPDATVDILGDLMSTGLISFNFGIGGMLRIAGDLAEDALIWNGTSTITFDDDPGNVILNAANNGAEWLGEVRVSNPATTLSPVPYYSQTGFIGAVGLVPFHLHDGDCLPANGGAIIPGASSITLYFYGPVTWDSGFPFNVFWCPEGEECDPTSDNAHWEVGSGQGTRAITLVYFDETDPDEIPPDRHYHIVPILTGSNALLCDKLLTTSDVPVADFTYVFDSP
;
A
#
# COMPACT_ATOMS: atom_id res chain seq x y z
N MET A 1 78.22 -30.83 -8.93
CA MET A 1 77.92 -29.38 -8.81
C MET A 1 76.56 -29.25 -8.14
N ASN A 2 76.53 -29.18 -6.81
CA ASN A 2 75.32 -28.95 -6.02
C ASN A 2 75.46 -27.59 -5.34
N ARG A 3 74.64 -26.61 -5.74
CA ARG A 3 74.49 -25.35 -5.03
C ARG A 3 73.43 -25.55 -3.94
N MET A 4 73.87 -25.62 -2.69
CA MET A 4 73.00 -25.43 -1.53
C MET A 4 72.76 -23.93 -1.33
N THR A 5 71.50 -23.56 -1.24
CA THR A 5 71.00 -22.21 -0.95
C THR A 5 71.08 -21.97 0.56
N THR A 6 71.90 -20.99 0.97
CA THR A 6 72.04 -20.54 2.35
C THR A 6 70.75 -19.82 2.80
N ARG A 7 70.04 -20.36 3.80
CA ARG A 7 69.05 -19.61 4.59
C ARG A 7 69.75 -19.02 5.81
N ILE A 8 69.82 -17.70 5.88
CA ILE A 8 70.22 -16.97 7.08
C ILE A 8 69.00 -16.94 8.01
N VAL A 9 69.08 -17.67 9.13
CA VAL A 9 68.18 -17.52 10.27
C VAL A 9 68.89 -16.61 11.26
N ALA A 10 68.47 -15.35 11.34
CA ALA A 10 68.92 -14.45 12.40
C ALA A 10 68.11 -14.78 13.67
N LEU A 11 68.76 -15.51 14.59
CA LEU A 11 68.23 -15.81 15.91
C LEU A 11 68.55 -14.62 16.85
N LEU A 12 67.63 -13.66 16.94
CA LEU A 12 67.67 -12.62 17.99
C LEU A 12 66.97 -13.18 19.24
N ALA A 13 67.77 -13.68 20.18
CA ALA A 13 67.32 -14.03 21.52
C ALA A 13 67.16 -12.75 22.35
N LEU A 14 65.93 -12.21 22.43
CA LEU A 14 65.54 -11.32 23.52
C LEU A 14 64.78 -12.14 24.57
N ALA A 15 65.45 -12.41 25.70
CA ALA A 15 64.80 -12.82 26.93
C ALA A 15 64.06 -11.61 27.52
N GLY A 16 62.83 -11.39 27.08
CA GLY A 16 61.87 -10.48 27.70
C GLY A 16 60.70 -11.29 28.25
N LEU A 17 60.30 -11.01 29.49
CA LEU A 17 59.16 -11.61 30.20
C LEU A 17 57.97 -11.86 29.25
N ALA A 18 57.72 -13.13 28.91
CA ALA A 18 56.50 -13.53 28.22
C ALA A 18 55.32 -13.26 29.16
N HIS A 19 54.74 -12.06 29.08
CA HIS A 19 53.33 -11.92 29.37
C HIS A 19 52.65 -12.96 28.49
N ALA A 20 51.97 -13.94 29.10
CA ALA A 20 51.15 -14.88 28.36
C ALA A 20 50.31 -14.03 27.40
N ALA A 21 50.57 -14.18 26.10
CA ALA A 21 49.82 -13.47 25.07
C ALA A 21 48.37 -13.88 25.31
N ARG A 22 47.59 -13.01 25.96
CA ARG A 22 46.16 -13.22 26.10
C ARG A 22 45.69 -13.39 24.67
N ALA A 23 45.15 -14.56 24.35
CA ALA A 23 44.52 -14.80 23.07
C ALA A 23 43.57 -13.62 22.86
N GLN A 24 43.84 -12.82 21.82
CA GLN A 24 42.94 -11.73 21.51
C GLN A 24 41.61 -12.38 21.13
N PRO A 25 40.48 -11.95 21.72
CA PRO A 25 39.20 -12.60 21.48
C PRO A 25 38.69 -12.40 20.05
N LEU A 26 39.35 -11.55 19.28
CA LEU A 26 39.05 -11.19 17.91
C LEU A 26 40.09 -11.77 16.96
N THR A 27 39.61 -12.34 15.87
CA THR A 27 40.45 -12.83 14.77
C THR A 27 40.05 -12.10 13.50
N LEU A 28 41.00 -11.44 12.86
CA LEU A 28 40.83 -10.89 11.51
C LEU A 28 41.39 -11.90 10.50
N THR A 29 40.54 -12.41 9.61
CA THR A 29 40.94 -13.29 8.51
C THR A 29 40.81 -12.52 7.20
N VAL A 30 41.91 -12.28 6.50
CA VAL A 30 41.92 -11.57 5.21
C VAL A 30 41.98 -12.59 4.09
N ALA A 31 40.93 -12.70 3.28
CA ALA A 31 40.83 -13.62 2.14
C ALA A 31 41.47 -13.03 0.87
N SER A 32 41.33 -11.73 0.64
CA SER A 32 41.98 -10.98 -0.43
C SER A 32 42.28 -9.54 -0.02
N GLY A 33 43.18 -8.86 -0.74
CA GLY A 33 43.58 -7.49 -0.42
C GLY A 33 44.54 -7.41 0.77
N SER A 34 44.51 -6.30 1.51
CA SER A 34 45.35 -6.09 2.69
C SER A 34 44.59 -5.32 3.75
N ALA A 35 44.29 -5.98 4.87
CA ALA A 35 43.71 -5.37 6.05
C ALA A 35 44.56 -5.68 7.28
N SER A 36 44.57 -4.75 8.22
CA SER A 36 45.20 -4.91 9.53
C SER A 36 44.21 -4.50 10.61
N MET A 37 44.29 -5.11 11.79
CA MET A 37 43.41 -4.79 12.91
C MET A 37 44.25 -4.32 14.10
N SER A 38 43.80 -3.24 14.73
CA SER A 38 44.21 -2.88 16.08
C SER A 38 43.01 -3.06 17.02
N VAL A 39 43.25 -3.61 18.22
CA VAL A 39 42.20 -3.86 19.21
C VAL A 39 42.55 -3.09 20.48
N SER A 40 41.60 -2.34 21.01
CA SER A 40 41.70 -1.62 22.28
C SER A 40 40.55 -2.03 23.23
N GLY A 41 40.71 -1.74 24.52
CA GLY A 41 39.74 -2.13 25.55
C GLY A 41 39.97 -3.52 26.15
N SER A 42 39.12 -3.88 27.13
CA SER A 42 39.23 -5.15 27.87
C SER A 42 37.89 -5.89 28.02
N ASN A 43 36.89 -5.54 27.20
CA ASN A 43 35.46 -5.85 27.26
C ASN A 43 34.63 -4.67 27.86
N PRO A 44 33.89 -3.92 27.03
CA PRO A 44 33.75 -4.11 25.58
C PRO A 44 35.05 -3.76 24.82
N TYR A 45 35.26 -4.36 23.65
CA TYR A 45 36.47 -4.17 22.83
C TYR A 45 36.20 -3.22 21.67
N THR A 46 37.14 -2.35 21.32
CA THR A 46 37.08 -1.55 20.09
C THR A 46 38.10 -2.08 19.10
N ALA A 47 37.64 -2.49 17.92
CA ALA A 47 38.50 -2.90 16.83
C ALA A 47 38.58 -1.78 15.79
N THR A 48 39.78 -1.38 15.41
CA THR A 48 39.98 -0.50 14.25
C THR A 48 40.67 -1.33 13.17
N ILE A 49 39.98 -1.53 12.04
CA ILE A 49 40.48 -2.27 10.89
C ILE A 49 40.92 -1.25 9.85
N HIS A 50 42.20 -1.28 9.49
CA HIS A 50 42.73 -0.46 8.40
C HIS A 50 42.88 -1.33 7.16
N VAL A 51 42.10 -1.04 6.12
CA VAL A 51 42.19 -1.64 4.79
C VAL A 51 43.07 -0.74 3.92
N THR A 52 44.23 -1.25 3.53
CA THR A 52 45.21 -0.49 2.74
C THR A 52 44.80 -0.45 1.27
N ALA A 53 45.00 0.68 0.60
CA ALA A 53 44.71 0.88 -0.83
C ALA A 53 45.21 -0.28 -1.72
N GLY A 54 44.37 -0.72 -2.67
CA GLY A 54 44.64 -1.85 -3.56
C GLY A 54 43.37 -2.53 -4.07
N SER A 55 43.50 -3.75 -4.62
CA SER A 55 42.35 -4.56 -5.05
C SER A 55 41.32 -4.79 -3.93
N PRO A 56 40.05 -5.11 -4.26
CA PRO A 56 38.98 -5.30 -3.28
C PRO A 56 39.40 -6.18 -2.10
N CYS A 57 39.31 -5.64 -0.89
CA CYS A 57 39.68 -6.36 0.31
C CYS A 57 38.50 -7.15 0.85
N VAL A 58 38.64 -8.47 0.92
CA VAL A 58 37.65 -9.36 1.53
C VAL A 58 38.22 -9.83 2.86
N PHE A 59 37.56 -9.51 3.96
CA PHE A 59 37.97 -9.96 5.28
C PHE A 59 36.79 -10.39 6.15
N THR A 60 37.08 -11.28 7.09
CA THR A 60 36.15 -11.74 8.12
C THR A 60 36.70 -11.36 9.49
N LEU A 61 35.90 -10.63 10.27
CA LEU A 61 36.16 -10.42 11.70
C LEU A 61 35.35 -11.45 12.48
N SER A 62 36.01 -12.31 13.23
CA SER A 62 35.33 -13.33 14.05
C SER A 62 35.65 -13.14 15.53
N THR A 63 34.65 -13.35 16.39
CA THR A 63 34.85 -13.47 17.83
C THR A 63 35.04 -14.94 18.21
N SER A 64 35.95 -15.22 19.14
CA SER A 64 36.28 -16.59 19.58
C SER A 64 35.61 -16.98 20.91
N ALA A 65 34.86 -16.06 21.53
CA ALA A 65 34.19 -16.28 22.80
C ALA A 65 32.81 -15.61 22.83
N ALA A 66 31.80 -16.36 23.28
CA ALA A 66 30.37 -15.99 23.33
C ALA A 66 30.03 -14.75 24.17
N ALA A 67 30.98 -14.20 24.94
CA ALA A 67 30.80 -13.02 25.76
C ALA A 67 31.63 -11.82 25.27
N THR A 68 32.14 -11.88 24.03
CA THR A 68 32.92 -10.78 23.45
C THR A 68 31.97 -9.71 22.92
N VAL A 69 31.81 -8.62 23.66
CA VAL A 69 31.07 -7.44 23.18
C VAL A 69 32.06 -6.54 22.45
N LEU A 70 31.79 -6.23 21.18
CA LEU A 70 32.47 -5.13 20.51
C LEU A 70 31.74 -3.83 20.87
N THR A 71 32.48 -2.81 21.28
CA THR A 71 31.95 -1.45 21.25
C THR A 71 31.93 -1.05 19.79
N SER A 72 33.04 -0.63 19.19
CA SER A 72 33.05 -0.18 17.80
C SER A 72 33.92 -1.05 16.89
N VAL A 73 33.54 -1.15 15.62
CA VAL A 73 34.41 -1.56 14.52
C VAL A 73 34.56 -0.39 13.56
N GLU A 74 35.66 0.36 13.67
CA GLU A 74 35.97 1.42 12.70
C GLU A 74 36.76 0.77 11.55
N VAL A 75 36.20 0.77 10.34
CA VAL A 75 36.89 0.27 9.15
C VAL A 75 37.37 1.46 8.33
N GLU A 76 38.65 1.77 8.39
CA GLU A 76 39.27 2.78 7.54
C GLU A 76 39.66 2.11 6.21
N CYS A 77 38.97 2.44 5.13
CA CYS A 77 39.24 1.91 3.80
C CYS A 77 39.78 2.99 2.86
N ASP A 78 40.86 2.66 2.15
CA ASP A 78 41.35 3.43 0.99
C ASP A 78 41.01 2.72 -0.35
N ALA A 79 40.14 1.70 -0.34
CA ALA A 79 39.71 0.92 -1.50
C ALA A 79 38.40 0.15 -1.21
N ASP A 80 37.75 -0.40 -2.26
CA ASP A 80 36.57 -1.26 -2.14
C ASP A 80 36.78 -2.39 -1.13
N CYS A 81 35.77 -2.65 -0.31
CA CYS A 81 35.85 -3.69 0.70
C CYS A 81 34.58 -4.55 0.77
N ARG A 82 34.79 -5.81 1.14
CA ARG A 82 33.75 -6.77 1.50
C ARG A 82 34.05 -7.24 2.91
N MET A 83 33.13 -6.98 3.83
CA MET A 83 33.30 -7.30 5.24
C MET A 83 32.24 -8.30 5.67
N THR A 84 32.69 -9.43 6.23
CA THR A 84 31.81 -10.34 6.97
C THR A 84 32.17 -10.26 8.44
N ILE A 85 31.19 -10.09 9.31
CA ILE A 85 31.41 -10.16 10.75
C ILE A 85 30.64 -11.38 11.28
N ASP A 86 31.41 -12.45 11.56
CA ASP A 86 30.87 -13.76 11.92
C ASP A 86 30.93 -14.01 13.43
N GLU A 87 29.77 -14.27 14.04
CA GLU A 87 29.68 -14.74 15.42
C GLU A 87 29.65 -16.26 15.47
N SER A 88 30.80 -16.87 15.78
CA SER A 88 30.89 -18.33 15.94
C SER A 88 30.15 -18.88 17.17
N SER A 89 29.45 -18.05 17.95
CA SER A 89 28.80 -18.44 19.20
C SER A 89 27.59 -17.57 19.50
N ASN A 90 26.51 -18.17 19.99
CA ASN A 90 25.15 -17.66 20.30
C ASN A 90 25.02 -16.39 21.19
N GLY A 91 26.00 -15.50 21.22
CA GLY A 91 25.89 -14.18 21.85
C GLY A 91 25.16 -13.21 20.93
N THR A 92 24.66 -12.11 21.49
CA THR A 92 24.21 -10.97 20.70
C THR A 92 25.43 -10.10 20.37
N PHE A 93 25.86 -10.08 19.11
CA PHE A 93 26.66 -8.97 18.61
C PHE A 93 25.85 -7.70 18.79
N SER A 94 26.44 -6.67 19.38
CA SER A 94 25.99 -5.30 19.26
C SER A 94 27.21 -4.55 18.79
N MET A 95 27.23 -4.19 17.51
CA MET A 95 28.23 -3.25 17.02
C MET A 95 27.78 -1.83 17.36
N VAL A 96 28.39 -1.28 18.40
CA VAL A 96 28.29 0.10 18.90
C VAL A 96 29.38 0.96 18.23
N GLY A 97 29.32 1.15 16.92
CA GLY A 97 30.28 2.02 16.24
C GLY A 97 29.98 2.31 14.77
N ASP A 98 30.69 3.29 14.23
CA ASP A 98 30.51 3.72 12.84
C ASP A 98 31.36 2.89 11.87
N VAL A 99 30.78 2.51 10.72
CA VAL A 99 31.53 2.08 9.54
C VAL A 99 31.68 3.32 8.66
N LEU A 100 32.84 3.98 8.71
CA LEU A 100 33.12 5.23 7.99
C LEU A 100 34.31 5.08 7.07
N GLU A 101 34.16 5.56 5.84
CA GLU A 101 35.31 5.91 5.03
C GLU A 101 36.01 7.15 5.60
N LYS A 102 37.25 6.99 6.05
CA LYS A 102 38.13 8.09 6.49
C LYS A 102 39.20 8.40 5.46
N SER A 103 38.85 8.34 4.18
CA SER A 103 39.74 8.81 3.11
C SER A 103 39.80 10.35 3.17
N THR A 104 40.95 10.88 3.56
CA THR A 104 41.23 12.33 3.50
C THR A 104 41.77 12.79 2.14
N SER A 105 41.88 11.90 1.14
CA SER A 105 42.81 12.14 0.02
C SER A 105 42.45 11.62 -1.38
N SER A 106 41.31 11.00 -1.65
CA SER A 106 40.99 10.53 -3.02
C SER A 106 39.53 10.73 -3.42
N PRO A 107 39.21 11.20 -4.64
CA PRO A 107 37.87 11.22 -5.22
C PRO A 107 37.46 9.85 -5.81
N GLU A 108 38.06 8.76 -5.34
CA GLU A 108 37.72 7.41 -5.80
C GLU A 108 36.53 6.91 -5.00
N SER A 109 35.56 6.34 -5.71
CA SER A 109 34.28 5.96 -5.13
C SER A 109 34.44 4.87 -4.07
N PHE A 110 33.80 5.03 -2.91
CA PHE A 110 33.82 4.01 -1.85
C PHE A 110 32.55 3.17 -1.88
N GLU A 111 32.70 1.94 -2.36
CA GLU A 111 31.63 0.93 -2.41
C GLU A 111 31.76 -0.09 -1.28
N ILE A 112 30.68 -0.27 -0.51
CA ILE A 112 30.48 -1.40 0.39
C ILE A 112 29.77 -2.50 -0.40
N GLN A 113 30.49 -3.57 -0.72
CA GLN A 113 29.90 -4.70 -1.46
C GLN A 113 28.97 -5.56 -0.60
N LEU A 114 29.37 -5.81 0.65
CA LEU A 114 28.58 -6.58 1.61
C LEU A 114 29.05 -6.24 3.02
N ILE A 115 28.08 -5.93 3.88
CA ILE A 115 28.18 -6.09 5.33
C ILE A 115 27.20 -7.20 5.72
N ASP A 116 27.72 -8.25 6.35
CA ASP A 116 26.91 -9.37 6.85
C ASP A 116 27.22 -9.56 8.34
N ILE A 117 26.22 -9.30 9.19
CA ILE A 117 26.29 -9.34 10.64
C ILE A 117 25.18 -10.27 11.15
N SER A 118 25.54 -11.41 11.73
CA SER A 118 24.55 -12.36 12.27
C SER A 118 23.74 -11.87 13.48
N GLY A 119 24.23 -10.84 14.19
CA GLY A 119 23.58 -10.23 15.36
C GLY A 119 22.90 -8.90 15.06
N SER A 120 22.86 -8.00 16.05
CA SER A 120 22.31 -6.65 15.90
C SER A 120 23.39 -5.63 15.56
N LEU A 121 23.03 -4.61 14.78
CA LEU A 121 23.90 -3.48 14.45
C LEU A 121 23.34 -2.19 15.05
N GLY A 122 24.15 -1.55 15.88
CA GLY A 122 23.79 -0.34 16.62
C GLY A 122 23.72 -0.58 18.14
N SER A 123 23.05 0.33 18.84
CA SER A 123 22.83 0.26 20.29
C SER A 123 21.33 0.27 20.61
N GLY A 124 20.96 -0.03 21.86
CA GLY A 124 19.57 0.20 22.32
C GLY A 124 19.15 1.67 22.30
N THR A 125 20.07 2.59 21.97
CA THR A 125 19.79 3.99 21.65
C THR A 125 19.98 4.23 20.15
N PRO A 126 18.94 4.67 19.45
CA PRO A 126 19.00 4.88 18.01
C PRO A 126 19.92 6.02 17.60
N LEU A 127 20.39 5.99 16.35
CA LEU A 127 21.18 7.07 15.70
C LEU A 127 22.52 7.39 16.39
N GLN A 128 22.98 6.52 17.30
CA GLN A 128 24.31 6.65 17.90
C GLN A 128 25.43 6.13 17.00
N HIS A 129 25.08 5.31 16.02
CA HIS A 129 26.01 4.63 15.13
C HIS A 129 25.60 4.84 13.68
N LYS A 130 26.58 4.85 12.79
CA LYS A 130 26.37 5.10 11.37
C LYS A 130 27.11 4.11 10.48
N VAL A 131 26.42 3.53 9.50
CA VAL A 131 27.01 2.89 8.33
C VAL A 131 26.98 3.92 7.21
N ALA A 132 28.14 4.35 6.73
CA ALA A 132 28.21 5.34 5.65
C ALA A 132 29.10 4.87 4.50
N ALA A 133 28.59 4.95 3.29
CA ALA A 133 29.36 4.75 2.06
C ALA A 133 28.87 5.66 0.94
N GLU A 134 29.53 5.64 -0.21
CA GLU A 134 28.95 6.23 -1.43
C GLU A 134 27.89 5.29 -2.00
N LEU A 135 28.22 4.00 -2.07
CA LEU A 135 27.33 2.95 -2.55
C LEU A 135 27.33 1.78 -1.57
N ILE A 136 26.15 1.26 -1.25
CA ILE A 136 25.97 0.08 -0.40
C ILE A 136 25.26 -1.00 -1.23
N SER A 137 25.99 -2.01 -1.68
CA SER A 137 25.40 -3.10 -2.46
C SER A 137 24.54 -4.01 -1.57
N GLU A 138 25.06 -4.45 -0.41
CA GLU A 138 24.32 -5.31 0.50
C GLU A 138 24.64 -5.03 1.97
N LEU A 139 23.60 -4.85 2.79
CA LEU A 139 23.67 -4.79 4.25
C LEU A 139 22.71 -5.82 4.84
N ARG A 140 23.26 -6.89 5.45
CA ARG A 140 22.49 -8.00 6.04
C ARG A 140 22.74 -8.07 7.53
N ILE A 141 21.68 -7.92 8.33
CA ILE A 141 21.71 -7.90 9.78
C ILE A 141 20.76 -8.99 10.30
N GLY A 142 21.26 -9.98 11.04
CA GLY A 142 20.45 -11.10 11.54
C GLY A 142 19.51 -10.73 12.70
N GLY A 143 19.81 -9.66 13.44
CA GLY A 143 18.96 -9.09 14.49
C GLY A 143 18.50 -7.67 14.18
N ASP A 144 18.33 -6.84 15.21
CA ASP A 144 17.90 -5.44 15.05
C ASP A 144 18.96 -4.54 14.39
N LEU A 145 18.50 -3.56 13.60
CA LEU A 145 19.29 -2.48 13.02
C LEU A 145 18.85 -1.13 13.60
N THR A 146 19.64 -0.58 14.53
CA THR A 146 19.38 0.75 15.14
C THR A 146 20.40 1.81 14.72
N ALA A 147 21.44 1.41 14.00
CA ALA A 147 22.39 2.31 13.36
C ALA A 147 21.75 3.02 12.16
N GLU A 148 22.11 4.29 11.96
CA GLU A 148 21.80 5.04 10.74
C GLU A 148 22.56 4.41 9.56
N VAL A 149 21.90 4.25 8.43
CA VAL A 149 22.50 3.82 7.15
C VAL A 149 22.44 5.01 6.21
N THR A 150 23.58 5.38 5.62
CA THR A 150 23.66 6.50 4.68
C THR A 150 24.50 6.13 3.48
N ALA A 151 23.91 6.22 2.29
CA ALA A 151 24.62 6.40 1.05
C ALA A 151 24.68 7.90 0.72
N GLY A 152 25.90 8.47 0.67
CA GLY A 152 26.18 9.90 0.51
C GLY A 152 26.71 10.58 1.80
N PRO A 153 27.32 11.80 1.76
CA PRO A 153 27.46 12.76 0.66
C PRO A 153 28.94 13.15 0.42
N ARG A 154 29.60 12.66 -0.64
CA ARG A 154 31.01 13.07 -0.89
C ARG A 154 31.43 13.34 -2.33
N ALA A 155 30.76 12.80 -3.34
CA ALA A 155 31.00 13.22 -4.72
C ALA A 155 29.77 13.96 -5.25
N ASP A 156 29.95 15.24 -5.58
CA ASP A 156 28.91 16.04 -6.23
C ASP A 156 28.49 15.29 -7.52
N ASN A 157 27.26 14.75 -7.54
CA ASN A 157 26.61 14.06 -8.67
C ASN A 157 26.97 12.59 -8.93
N SER A 158 27.45 11.80 -7.96
CA SER A 158 27.46 10.34 -8.11
C SER A 158 26.22 9.69 -7.51
N ASP A 159 25.74 8.64 -8.16
CA ASP A 159 24.59 7.85 -7.71
C ASP A 159 24.94 7.21 -6.35
N SER A 160 24.27 7.67 -5.30
CA SER A 160 24.52 7.22 -3.93
C SER A 160 23.50 6.16 -3.53
N ASP A 161 23.63 4.99 -4.15
CA ASP A 161 22.61 3.94 -4.09
C ASP A 161 22.79 2.99 -2.90
N ILE A 162 21.67 2.52 -2.38
CA ILE A 162 21.60 1.38 -1.46
C ILE A 162 20.82 0.28 -2.17
N PHE A 163 21.45 -0.82 -2.57
CA PHE A 163 20.75 -1.86 -3.34
C PHE A 163 19.94 -2.82 -2.46
N LEU A 164 20.47 -3.24 -1.32
CA LEU A 164 19.78 -4.17 -0.41
C LEU A 164 20.09 -3.87 1.06
N ILE A 165 19.04 -3.77 1.87
CA ILE A 165 19.07 -3.87 3.33
C ILE A 165 18.18 -5.05 3.74
N GLU A 166 18.75 -6.05 4.42
CA GLU A 166 18.06 -7.21 4.98
C GLU A 166 18.22 -7.18 6.50
N VAL A 167 17.12 -7.17 7.25
CA VAL A 167 17.12 -7.09 8.73
C VAL A 167 16.23 -8.19 9.31
N GLY A 168 16.82 -9.12 10.05
CA GLY A 168 16.11 -10.23 10.69
C GLY A 168 15.31 -9.84 11.94
N GLY A 169 15.57 -8.67 12.51
CA GLY A 169 14.83 -8.08 13.64
C GLY A 169 14.08 -6.81 13.26
N THR A 170 14.10 -5.80 14.14
CA THR A 170 13.49 -4.48 13.91
C THR A 170 14.49 -3.52 13.26
N LEU A 171 14.04 -2.76 12.25
CA LEU A 171 14.79 -1.61 11.71
C LEU A 171 14.32 -0.34 12.41
N SER A 172 15.14 0.23 13.29
CA SER A 172 14.83 1.51 13.95
C SER A 172 15.83 2.61 13.58
N GLY A 173 16.95 2.30 12.93
CA GLY A 173 17.85 3.31 12.39
C GLY A 173 17.26 4.05 11.18
N ASP A 174 17.72 5.27 10.94
CA ASP A 174 17.36 5.99 9.72
C ASP A 174 18.10 5.41 8.51
N VAL A 175 17.49 5.49 7.32
CA VAL A 175 18.08 5.06 6.05
C VAL A 175 18.03 6.21 5.06
N TYR A 176 19.20 6.62 4.55
CA TYR A 176 19.36 7.79 3.70
C TYR A 176 20.11 7.44 2.41
N ALA A 177 19.52 7.73 1.26
CA ALA A 177 20.16 7.74 -0.05
C ALA A 177 19.96 9.14 -0.68
N GLU A 178 20.75 10.11 -0.22
CA GLU A 178 20.53 11.55 -0.48
C GLU A 178 20.58 11.92 -1.96
N PHE A 179 21.37 11.20 -2.75
CA PHE A 179 21.54 11.42 -4.20
C PHE A 179 21.35 10.13 -5.01
N GLY A 180 20.66 9.14 -4.44
CA GLY A 180 20.53 7.81 -5.04
C GLY A 180 19.17 7.19 -4.80
N ALA A 181 19.02 5.98 -5.30
CA ALA A 181 17.87 5.14 -5.08
C ALA A 181 18.13 4.19 -3.91
N ILE A 182 17.04 3.74 -3.30
CA ILE A 182 17.05 2.55 -2.45
C ILE A 182 16.42 1.43 -3.27
N GLY A 183 17.13 0.32 -3.44
CA GLY A 183 16.61 -0.90 -4.04
C GLY A 183 15.62 -1.55 -3.09
N THR A 184 16.06 -2.58 -2.36
CA THR A 184 15.20 -3.36 -1.45
C THR A 184 15.52 -3.09 0.01
N ILE A 185 14.49 -2.86 0.81
CA ILE A 185 14.52 -2.98 2.27
C ILE A 185 13.61 -4.15 2.66
N ASP A 186 14.18 -5.23 3.19
CA ASP A 186 13.46 -6.41 3.67
C ASP A 186 13.70 -6.56 5.19
N VAL A 187 12.64 -6.36 5.97
CA VAL A 187 12.66 -6.42 7.43
C VAL A 187 11.72 -7.53 7.88
N THR A 188 12.25 -8.50 8.63
CA THR A 188 11.42 -9.58 9.20
C THR A 188 10.52 -9.08 10.32
N GLY A 189 10.96 -8.07 11.08
CA GLY A 189 10.14 -7.39 12.09
C GLY A 189 9.60 -6.03 11.62
N ASP A 190 9.39 -5.13 12.58
CA ASP A 190 8.85 -3.80 12.32
C ASP A 190 9.90 -2.81 11.78
N ILE A 191 9.44 -1.82 11.03
CA ILE A 191 10.19 -0.58 10.77
C ILE A 191 9.73 0.50 11.76
N GLY A 192 10.62 0.92 12.64
CA GLY A 192 10.32 1.81 13.76
C GLY A 192 9.67 1.07 14.94
N LEU A 193 9.41 1.81 16.02
CA LEU A 193 8.78 1.31 17.23
C LEU A 193 7.74 2.30 17.76
N PRO A 194 6.49 1.87 18.02
CA PRO A 194 5.41 2.76 18.43
C PRO A 194 5.75 3.53 19.71
N GLY A 195 5.64 4.86 19.65
CA GLY A 195 5.87 5.75 20.81
C GLY A 195 7.30 5.79 21.35
N VAL A 196 8.22 5.02 20.76
CA VAL A 196 9.63 4.97 21.16
C VAL A 196 10.47 5.70 20.13
N GLN A 197 10.39 5.26 18.87
CA GLN A 197 11.22 5.82 17.82
C GLN A 197 10.60 5.60 16.44
N THR A 198 10.61 6.66 15.65
CA THR A 198 10.26 6.62 14.24
C THR A 198 11.54 6.51 13.42
N ALA A 199 11.64 5.48 12.58
CA ALA A 199 12.68 5.40 11.57
C ALA A 199 12.36 6.37 10.44
N TYR A 200 13.38 7.01 9.84
CA TYR A 200 13.22 7.84 8.66
C TYR A 200 13.94 7.22 7.46
N ILE A 201 13.18 6.87 6.43
CA ILE A 201 13.68 6.28 5.18
C ILE A 201 13.54 7.33 4.08
N TRP A 202 14.65 7.72 3.45
CA TRP A 202 14.66 8.75 2.42
C TRP A 202 15.55 8.40 1.25
N ALA A 203 14.99 8.50 0.04
CA ALA A 203 15.71 8.37 -1.22
C ALA A 203 15.33 9.50 -2.19
N ASP A 204 16.31 10.07 -2.90
CA ASP A 204 16.08 11.10 -3.91
C ASP A 204 15.73 10.51 -5.29
N HIS A 205 16.18 9.30 -5.63
CA HIS A 205 15.87 8.64 -6.91
C HIS A 205 14.85 7.50 -6.79
N GLY A 206 14.06 7.49 -5.71
CA GLY A 206 12.98 6.52 -5.52
C GLY A 206 13.38 5.31 -4.68
N ILE A 207 12.38 4.45 -4.44
CA ILE A 207 12.53 3.24 -3.64
C ILE A 207 11.93 2.07 -4.44
N GLU A 208 12.70 1.00 -4.65
CA GLU A 208 12.22 -0.15 -5.43
C GLU A 208 11.29 -1.03 -4.61
N SER A 209 11.67 -1.47 -3.40
CA SER A 209 10.82 -2.30 -2.54
C SER A 209 11.03 -2.03 -1.05
N ILE A 210 9.94 -2.03 -0.29
CA ILE A 210 9.96 -2.11 1.18
C ILE A 210 9.03 -3.25 1.61
N ASP A 211 9.56 -4.21 2.35
CA ASP A 211 8.82 -5.32 2.95
C ASP A 211 9.08 -5.33 4.47
N ALA A 212 8.02 -5.33 5.28
CA ALA A 212 8.13 -5.34 6.74
C ALA A 212 6.91 -6.00 7.42
N GLU A 213 7.04 -6.33 8.71
CA GLU A 213 5.89 -6.75 9.53
C GLU A 213 4.95 -5.55 9.77
N GLY A 214 5.26 -4.66 10.72
CA GLY A 214 4.55 -3.38 10.92
C GLY A 214 5.40 -2.15 10.55
N GLY A 215 4.76 -0.97 10.55
CA GLY A 215 5.43 0.27 10.17
C GLY A 215 5.09 1.49 11.03
N PHE A 216 6.04 1.95 11.83
CA PHE A 216 6.02 3.21 12.60
C PHE A 216 7.08 4.17 12.06
N THR A 217 6.95 4.54 10.79
CA THR A 217 8.07 5.07 10.00
C THR A 217 7.67 6.26 9.13
N TRP A 218 8.66 7.09 8.79
CA TRP A 218 8.51 8.14 7.80
C TRP A 218 9.27 7.73 6.55
N ILE A 219 8.54 7.47 5.47
CA ILE A 219 9.10 7.08 4.18
C ILE A 219 8.94 8.26 3.23
N LYS A 220 10.05 8.68 2.63
CA LYS A 220 10.06 9.78 1.68
C LYS A 220 10.79 9.35 0.41
N ALA A 221 10.05 9.24 -0.68
CA ALA A 221 10.55 9.10 -2.04
C ALA A 221 10.21 10.39 -2.80
N THR A 222 11.10 11.37 -2.77
CA THR A 222 10.87 12.70 -3.39
C THR A 222 11.95 13.05 -4.38
N LEU A 223 11.56 13.77 -5.43
CA LEU A 223 12.46 14.26 -6.46
C LEU A 223 12.98 15.68 -6.21
N GLY A 224 14.25 15.87 -6.59
CA GLY A 224 14.66 16.88 -7.58
C GLY A 224 14.64 16.41 -9.06
N THR A 225 14.64 15.09 -9.31
CA THR A 225 14.52 14.31 -10.58
C THR A 225 13.16 14.21 -11.32
N SER A 226 12.96 13.22 -12.22
CA SER A 226 11.65 12.75 -12.77
C SER A 226 11.24 11.30 -12.40
N PHE A 227 11.99 10.62 -11.51
CA PHE A 227 11.88 9.18 -11.22
C PHE A 227 11.73 8.76 -9.73
N SER A 228 11.22 9.58 -8.77
CA SER A 228 11.04 9.14 -7.36
C SER A 228 9.67 8.53 -7.13
N TYR A 229 9.51 7.32 -7.61
CA TYR A 229 8.38 6.48 -7.28
C TYR A 229 8.76 5.48 -6.19
N ILE A 230 7.74 4.89 -5.58
CA ILE A 230 7.84 3.64 -4.83
C ILE A 230 7.25 2.55 -5.73
N ASN A 231 7.97 1.47 -6.03
CA ASN A 231 7.38 0.41 -6.86
C ASN A 231 6.59 -0.60 -6.02
N HIS A 232 7.14 -1.00 -4.89
CA HIS A 232 6.50 -1.94 -3.98
C HIS A 232 6.63 -1.50 -2.52
N ILE A 233 5.52 -1.64 -1.79
CA ILE A 233 5.52 -1.57 -0.34
C ILE A 233 4.55 -2.60 0.23
N HIS A 234 5.01 -3.40 1.19
CA HIS A 234 4.18 -4.36 1.91
C HIS A 234 4.45 -4.26 3.41
N PHE A 235 3.41 -3.91 4.16
CA PHE A 235 3.34 -4.10 5.61
C PHE A 235 2.34 -5.21 5.92
N ARG A 236 2.79 -6.24 6.64
CA ARG A 236 1.98 -7.43 7.00
C ARG A 236 1.10 -7.22 8.25
N ASP A 237 1.30 -6.11 8.94
CA ASP A 237 0.56 -5.65 10.12
C ASP A 237 0.24 -4.14 9.99
N ASP A 238 -0.16 -3.50 11.09
CA ASP A 238 -0.55 -2.10 11.15
C ASP A 238 0.57 -1.13 10.68
N PHE A 239 0.16 -0.07 9.97
CA PHE A 239 1.01 1.06 9.58
C PHE A 239 0.55 2.35 10.27
N ALA A 240 1.41 2.91 11.12
CA ALA A 240 1.22 4.19 11.79
C ALA A 240 2.42 5.12 11.53
N GLY A 241 2.53 5.57 10.27
CA GLY A 241 3.65 6.37 9.79
C GLY A 241 3.27 7.54 8.88
N THR A 242 4.20 7.96 8.04
CA THR A 242 3.92 8.88 6.94
C THR A 242 4.68 8.45 5.69
N ILE A 243 3.99 8.26 4.59
CA ILE A 243 4.58 8.02 3.27
C ILE A 243 4.42 9.29 2.45
N TRP A 244 5.52 9.76 1.86
CA TRP A 244 5.52 10.83 0.89
C TRP A 244 6.20 10.36 -0.38
N ALA A 245 5.43 10.15 -1.45
CA ALA A 245 5.93 9.65 -2.73
C ALA A 245 5.40 10.49 -3.90
N THR A 246 6.22 10.71 -4.93
CA THR A 246 5.71 11.37 -6.16
C THR A 246 4.83 10.44 -7.00
N GLY A 247 4.88 9.14 -6.73
CA GLY A 247 3.92 8.17 -7.22
C GLY A 247 4.21 6.75 -6.72
N ILE A 248 3.27 5.84 -6.99
CA ILE A 248 3.46 4.40 -6.88
C ILE A 248 3.29 3.83 -8.30
N GLN A 249 4.35 3.24 -8.84
CA GLN A 249 4.44 2.90 -10.26
C GLN A 249 4.82 1.45 -10.50
N ASP A 250 4.48 0.94 -11.67
CA ASP A 250 4.96 -0.36 -12.13
C ASP A 250 6.41 -0.21 -12.60
N SER A 251 7.33 -0.87 -11.89
CA SER A 251 8.62 -1.20 -12.49
C SER A 251 8.62 -2.63 -12.95
N THR A 252 8.99 -2.83 -14.22
CA THR A 252 9.20 -4.15 -14.83
C THR A 252 10.17 -5.07 -14.08
N THR A 253 10.91 -4.55 -13.10
CA THR A 253 11.90 -5.28 -12.28
C THR A 253 11.34 -5.85 -10.99
N VAL A 254 10.17 -5.37 -10.51
CA VAL A 254 9.63 -5.76 -9.20
C VAL A 254 8.44 -6.70 -9.38
N PRO A 255 8.46 -7.91 -8.78
CA PRO A 255 7.29 -8.78 -8.78
C PRO A 255 6.17 -8.15 -7.93
N ASN A 256 4.96 -8.08 -8.48
CA ASN A 256 3.77 -7.55 -7.78
C ASN A 256 3.94 -6.09 -7.31
N PRO A 257 4.16 -5.14 -8.23
CA PRO A 257 4.23 -3.73 -7.85
C PRO A 257 2.88 -3.29 -7.26
N GLY A 258 2.94 -2.37 -6.30
CA GLY A 258 1.77 -1.93 -5.53
C GLY A 258 2.10 -1.55 -4.10
N ALA A 259 1.11 -1.05 -3.38
CA ALA A 259 1.19 -0.83 -1.94
C ALA A 259 0.17 -1.70 -1.23
N THR A 260 0.60 -2.57 -0.32
CA THR A 260 -0.28 -3.45 0.45
C THR A 260 -0.03 -3.22 1.95
N PHE A 261 -1.10 -2.98 2.69
CA PHE A 261 -1.09 -2.87 4.14
C PHE A 261 -2.07 -3.90 4.67
N ASP A 262 -1.62 -5.07 5.12
CA ASP A 262 -2.51 -6.17 5.54
C ASP A 262 -3.32 -5.81 6.81
N GLY A 263 -2.75 -4.94 7.66
CA GLY A 263 -3.38 -4.37 8.84
C GLY A 263 -4.05 -3.01 8.62
N SER A 264 -4.27 -2.29 9.72
CA SER A 264 -4.85 -0.95 9.74
C SER A 264 -3.84 0.11 9.29
N CYS A 265 -4.32 1.14 8.59
CA CYS A 265 -3.52 2.29 8.17
C CYS A 265 -3.91 3.53 9.00
N GLU A 266 -3.22 3.70 10.13
CA GLU A 266 -3.31 4.91 10.95
C GLU A 266 -2.43 6.05 10.40
N GLY A 267 -1.47 5.71 9.55
CA GLY A 267 -0.50 6.63 8.96
C GLY A 267 -1.03 7.47 7.81
N ASN A 268 -0.27 8.52 7.47
CA ASN A 268 -0.59 9.41 6.36
C ASN A 268 0.09 8.97 5.06
N LEU A 269 -0.66 8.92 3.97
CA LEU A 269 -0.19 8.60 2.63
C LEU A 269 -0.32 9.83 1.74
N PHE A 270 0.80 10.46 1.38
CA PHE A 270 0.89 11.56 0.43
C PHE A 270 1.50 11.04 -0.86
N ILE A 271 0.66 10.63 -1.80
CA ILE A 271 1.08 9.95 -3.03
C ILE A 271 0.73 10.84 -4.21
N GLY A 272 1.62 10.97 -5.19
CA GLY A 272 1.30 11.61 -6.47
C GLY A 272 0.51 10.68 -7.38
N GLN A 273 1.10 10.26 -8.50
CA GLN A 273 0.44 9.37 -9.47
C GLN A 273 0.42 7.91 -8.97
N ILE A 274 -0.67 7.18 -9.19
CA ILE A 274 -0.78 5.76 -8.82
C ILE A 274 -1.07 4.97 -10.09
N GLU A 275 -0.13 4.15 -10.54
CA GLU A 275 -0.25 3.30 -11.74
C GLU A 275 -0.49 1.82 -11.40
N VAL A 276 -0.33 1.44 -10.13
CA VAL A 276 -0.45 0.07 -9.61
C VAL A 276 -1.37 0.02 -8.39
N PRO A 277 -1.91 -1.16 -8.02
CA PRO A 277 -2.85 -1.28 -6.91
C PRO A 277 -2.32 -0.75 -5.58
N VAL A 278 -3.20 -0.12 -4.81
CA VAL A 278 -3.03 0.19 -3.38
C VAL A 278 -4.12 -0.53 -2.61
N GLU A 279 -3.77 -1.38 -1.65
CA GLU A 279 -4.69 -2.15 -0.84
C GLU A 279 -4.41 -1.90 0.65
N ILE A 280 -5.45 -1.55 1.40
CA ILE A 280 -5.44 -1.42 2.86
C ILE A 280 -6.42 -2.45 3.42
N GLY A 281 -5.92 -3.49 4.06
CA GLY A 281 -6.66 -4.64 4.57
C GLY A 281 -7.49 -4.34 5.83
N GLY A 282 -7.03 -3.42 6.68
CA GLY A 282 -7.70 -3.00 7.90
C GLY A 282 -8.38 -1.63 7.81
N ASP A 283 -8.64 -1.04 8.98
CA ASP A 283 -9.26 0.28 9.09
C ASP A 283 -8.27 1.38 8.67
N MET A 284 -8.79 2.45 8.08
CA MET A 284 -8.02 3.62 7.74
C MET A 284 -8.43 4.79 8.64
N SER A 285 -7.50 5.25 9.49
CA SER A 285 -7.70 6.43 10.33
C SER A 285 -6.73 7.57 10.03
N GLY A 286 -5.71 7.32 9.20
CA GLY A 286 -4.84 8.34 8.64
C GLY A 286 -5.36 8.91 7.32
N ASN A 287 -4.63 9.86 6.75
CA ASN A 287 -5.07 10.57 5.55
C ASN A 287 -4.44 9.99 4.28
N LEU A 288 -5.21 9.86 3.20
CA LEU A 288 -4.74 9.52 1.85
C LEU A 288 -4.91 10.73 0.93
N TRP A 289 -3.81 11.37 0.58
CA TRP A 289 -3.76 12.46 -0.38
C TRP A 289 -3.19 11.96 -1.69
N ILE A 290 -4.01 11.99 -2.75
CA ILE A 290 -3.63 11.62 -4.11
C ILE A 290 -3.47 12.90 -4.94
N ASN A 291 -2.21 13.25 -5.19
CA ASN A 291 -1.74 14.43 -5.90
C ASN A 291 -1.36 14.13 -7.37
N GLY A 292 -1.89 13.05 -7.95
CA GLY A 292 -1.69 12.69 -9.35
C GLY A 292 -2.92 11.99 -9.93
N VAL A 293 -2.78 11.51 -11.16
CA VAL A 293 -3.84 10.78 -11.88
C VAL A 293 -3.83 9.31 -11.42
N LEU A 294 -5.00 8.70 -11.35
CA LEU A 294 -5.18 7.25 -11.21
C LEU A 294 -5.61 6.71 -12.58
N PRO A 295 -4.72 6.44 -13.57
CA PRO A 295 -5.15 6.17 -14.94
C PRO A 295 -5.97 4.87 -15.07
N ASP A 296 -5.57 3.80 -14.38
CA ASP A 296 -6.26 2.48 -14.43
C ASP A 296 -6.09 1.66 -13.12
N ALA A 297 -5.51 2.25 -12.08
CA ALA A 297 -5.17 1.55 -10.84
C ALA A 297 -6.35 1.47 -9.87
N THR A 298 -6.27 0.51 -8.94
CA THR A 298 -7.27 0.31 -7.88
C THR A 298 -6.72 0.80 -6.54
N VAL A 299 -7.53 1.52 -5.78
CA VAL A 299 -7.30 1.81 -4.37
C VAL A 299 -8.40 1.11 -3.58
N ASP A 300 -8.07 0.03 -2.89
CA ASP A 300 -9.02 -0.78 -2.15
C ASP A 300 -8.77 -0.61 -0.64
N ILE A 301 -9.80 -0.21 0.11
CA ILE A 301 -9.81 -0.13 1.58
C ILE A 301 -10.82 -1.16 2.07
N LEU A 302 -10.33 -2.23 2.71
CA LEU A 302 -11.14 -3.37 3.11
C LEU A 302 -11.80 -3.20 4.49
N GLY A 303 -11.26 -2.34 5.35
CA GLY A 303 -11.86 -1.95 6.64
C GLY A 303 -12.63 -0.63 6.60
N ASP A 304 -12.85 -0.05 7.77
CA ASP A 304 -13.61 1.19 7.97
C ASP A 304 -12.76 2.44 7.67
N LEU A 305 -13.36 3.47 7.08
CA LEU A 305 -12.74 4.80 6.99
C LEU A 305 -13.20 5.68 8.16
N MET A 306 -12.34 5.78 9.17
CA MET A 306 -12.62 6.41 10.45
C MET A 306 -12.72 7.94 10.32
N SER A 307 -13.35 8.61 11.29
CA SER A 307 -13.63 10.07 11.24
C SER A 307 -12.39 10.98 11.19
N THR A 308 -11.21 10.43 11.48
CA THR A 308 -9.92 11.14 11.37
C THR A 308 -9.23 10.89 10.05
N GLY A 309 -9.65 9.85 9.32
CA GLY A 309 -9.11 9.51 8.02
C GLY A 309 -9.75 10.37 6.94
N LEU A 310 -8.92 11.01 6.14
CA LEU A 310 -9.36 11.81 5.00
C LEU A 310 -8.78 11.25 3.71
N ILE A 311 -9.63 10.89 2.75
CA ILE A 311 -9.22 10.64 1.38
C ILE A 311 -9.46 11.91 0.56
N SER A 312 -8.40 12.42 -0.06
CA SER A 312 -8.44 13.63 -0.88
C SER A 312 -7.78 13.44 -2.23
N PHE A 313 -8.56 13.65 -3.29
CA PHE A 313 -8.11 13.68 -4.68
C PHE A 313 -7.96 15.11 -5.18
N ASN A 314 -6.78 15.43 -5.72
CA ASN A 314 -6.51 16.74 -6.34
C ASN A 314 -6.60 16.71 -7.87
N PHE A 315 -6.64 15.52 -8.48
CA PHE A 315 -6.74 15.31 -9.92
C PHE A 315 -7.80 14.23 -10.25
N GLY A 316 -8.03 13.97 -11.54
CA GLY A 316 -9.03 12.99 -11.99
C GLY A 316 -8.66 11.54 -11.68
N ILE A 317 -9.69 10.73 -11.41
CA ILE A 317 -9.62 9.27 -11.30
C ILE A 317 -10.08 8.65 -12.62
N GLY A 318 -9.21 7.90 -13.30
CA GLY A 318 -9.56 6.96 -14.37
C GLY A 318 -9.74 5.52 -13.86
N GLY A 319 -9.10 5.16 -12.74
CA GLY A 319 -9.16 3.85 -12.10
C GLY A 319 -10.30 3.70 -11.08
N MET A 320 -10.12 2.82 -10.10
CA MET A 320 -11.16 2.46 -9.13
C MET A 320 -10.76 2.79 -7.69
N LEU A 321 -11.67 3.36 -6.90
CA LEU A 321 -11.56 3.44 -5.43
C LEU A 321 -12.63 2.54 -4.83
N ARG A 322 -12.27 1.54 -4.04
CA ARG A 322 -13.22 0.72 -3.28
C ARG A 322 -13.03 0.95 -1.78
N ILE A 323 -14.14 1.17 -1.08
CA ILE A 323 -14.17 1.19 0.39
C ILE A 323 -15.18 0.14 0.82
N ALA A 324 -14.76 -0.83 1.61
CA ALA A 324 -15.59 -1.98 1.99
C ALA A 324 -16.29 -1.80 3.33
N GLY A 325 -15.67 -1.10 4.28
CA GLY A 325 -16.21 -0.83 5.62
C GLY A 325 -17.02 0.46 5.72
N ASP A 326 -17.30 0.86 6.96
CA ASP A 326 -18.09 2.04 7.30
C ASP A 326 -17.37 3.34 6.90
N LEU A 327 -18.17 4.34 6.49
CA LEU A 327 -17.66 5.66 6.11
C LEU A 327 -18.07 6.71 7.14
N ALA A 328 -17.09 7.28 7.82
CA ALA A 328 -17.31 8.37 8.76
C ALA A 328 -17.65 9.70 8.05
N GLU A 329 -18.24 10.63 8.81
CA GLU A 329 -18.59 11.98 8.32
C GLU A 329 -17.35 12.72 7.79
N ASP A 330 -17.48 13.36 6.62
CA ASP A 330 -16.42 14.13 5.94
C ASP A 330 -15.13 13.37 5.60
N ALA A 331 -15.13 12.03 5.67
CA ALA A 331 -13.93 11.21 5.46
C ALA A 331 -13.47 11.12 3.98
N LEU A 332 -14.33 11.51 3.03
CA LEU A 332 -14.01 11.62 1.61
C LEU A 332 -14.22 13.07 1.15
N ILE A 333 -13.15 13.73 0.68
CA ILE A 333 -13.22 15.09 0.12
C ILE A 333 -12.62 15.09 -1.28
N TRP A 334 -13.37 15.60 -2.25
CA TRP A 334 -12.85 15.84 -3.60
C TRP A 334 -12.47 17.31 -3.78
N ASN A 335 -11.16 17.60 -3.87
CA ASN A 335 -10.64 18.96 -3.98
C ASN A 335 -10.28 19.38 -5.42
N GLY A 336 -10.22 18.42 -6.36
CA GLY A 336 -9.86 18.67 -7.75
C GLY A 336 -10.87 19.53 -8.51
N THR A 337 -10.37 20.46 -9.35
CA THR A 337 -11.19 21.21 -10.34
C THR A 337 -11.54 20.38 -11.57
N SER A 338 -10.94 19.20 -11.73
CA SER A 338 -11.23 18.26 -12.81
C SER A 338 -12.56 17.57 -12.55
N THR A 339 -13.42 17.59 -13.56
CA THR A 339 -14.56 16.68 -13.67
C THR A 339 -14.09 15.24 -13.46
N ILE A 340 -14.91 14.43 -12.79
CA ILE A 340 -14.83 12.97 -12.97
C ILE A 340 -15.20 12.76 -14.43
N THR A 341 -14.20 12.66 -15.29
CA THR A 341 -14.40 12.53 -16.73
C THR A 341 -14.43 11.04 -17.01
N PHE A 342 -15.63 10.53 -17.25
CA PHE A 342 -15.90 9.16 -17.64
C PHE A 342 -15.56 9.02 -19.15
N ASP A 343 -14.27 8.94 -19.49
CA ASP A 343 -13.87 8.62 -20.86
C ASP A 343 -13.70 7.10 -21.00
N ASP A 344 -14.46 6.51 -21.94
CA ASP A 344 -14.46 5.16 -22.55
C ASP A 344 -14.31 3.88 -21.68
N ASP A 345 -13.83 3.94 -20.43
CA ASP A 345 -13.95 2.92 -19.38
C ASP A 345 -14.12 3.66 -18.02
N PRO A 346 -15.27 3.55 -17.34
CA PRO A 346 -15.60 4.45 -16.24
C PRO A 346 -14.73 4.17 -15.01
N GLY A 347 -13.95 5.17 -14.59
CA GLY A 347 -13.38 5.22 -13.24
C GLY A 347 -14.50 5.23 -12.21
N ASN A 348 -14.47 4.28 -11.27
CA ASN A 348 -15.55 4.05 -10.31
C ASN A 348 -15.06 4.31 -8.89
N VAL A 349 -15.73 5.18 -8.15
CA VAL A 349 -15.73 5.08 -6.68
C VAL A 349 -16.79 4.05 -6.34
N ILE A 350 -16.48 3.07 -5.49
CA ILE A 350 -17.38 2.03 -5.00
C ILE A 350 -17.32 2.09 -3.47
N LEU A 351 -18.38 2.59 -2.86
CA LEU A 351 -18.54 2.56 -1.40
C LEU A 351 -19.32 1.31 -0.98
N ASN A 352 -18.95 0.71 0.14
CA ASN A 352 -19.45 -0.55 0.71
C ASN A 352 -19.22 -1.78 -0.18
N ALA A 353 -18.03 -1.88 -0.80
CA ALA A 353 -17.69 -2.88 -1.81
C ALA A 353 -17.81 -4.35 -1.34
N ALA A 354 -17.64 -4.64 -0.05
CA ALA A 354 -17.61 -6.02 0.47
C ALA A 354 -18.99 -6.67 0.62
N ASN A 355 -20.09 -5.96 0.37
CA ASN A 355 -21.47 -6.47 0.53
C ASN A 355 -21.78 -7.07 1.92
N ASN A 356 -21.02 -6.72 2.96
CA ASN A 356 -21.07 -7.35 4.29
C ASN A 356 -21.69 -6.46 5.39
N GLY A 357 -22.57 -5.51 5.01
CA GLY A 357 -23.37 -4.75 5.99
C GLY A 357 -22.77 -3.44 6.47
N ALA A 358 -21.84 -2.82 5.73
CA ALA A 358 -21.32 -1.49 6.05
C ALA A 358 -22.41 -0.39 5.98
N GLU A 359 -22.42 0.51 6.95
CA GLU A 359 -23.37 1.61 7.11
C GLU A 359 -22.74 2.98 6.79
N TRP A 360 -23.54 3.90 6.27
CA TRP A 360 -23.14 5.31 6.15
C TRP A 360 -23.44 6.01 7.47
N LEU A 361 -22.39 6.30 8.25
CA LEU A 361 -22.55 6.94 9.56
C LEU A 361 -22.78 8.45 9.46
N GLY A 362 -22.59 9.04 8.28
CA GLY A 362 -22.74 10.48 8.02
C GLY A 362 -23.00 10.82 6.54
N GLU A 363 -23.09 12.12 6.23
CA GLU A 363 -23.24 12.59 4.85
C GLU A 363 -21.91 12.44 4.07
N VAL A 364 -21.99 11.96 2.83
CA VAL A 364 -20.85 11.94 1.89
C VAL A 364 -20.90 13.19 1.01
N ARG A 365 -19.78 13.91 0.88
CA ARG A 365 -19.71 15.13 0.06
C ARG A 365 -18.86 14.86 -1.18
N VAL A 366 -19.39 15.20 -2.35
CA VAL A 366 -18.64 15.17 -3.61
C VAL A 366 -18.51 16.59 -4.14
N SER A 367 -17.29 16.97 -4.52
CA SER A 367 -16.90 18.19 -5.26
C SER A 367 -16.79 19.54 -4.51
N ASN A 368 -16.19 20.51 -5.20
CA ASN A 368 -16.23 21.95 -4.95
C ASN A 368 -17.00 22.63 -6.12
N PRO A 369 -18.14 23.30 -5.90
CA PRO A 369 -18.74 23.55 -4.59
C PRO A 369 -19.33 22.26 -4.01
N ALA A 370 -19.19 22.09 -2.68
CA ALA A 370 -19.66 20.94 -1.91
C ALA A 370 -21.08 20.53 -2.29
N THR A 371 -21.19 19.54 -3.17
CA THR A 371 -22.46 18.87 -3.43
C THR A 371 -22.52 17.75 -2.42
N THR A 372 -23.24 17.99 -1.33
CA THR A 372 -23.56 16.91 -0.42
C THR A 372 -24.38 15.87 -1.20
N LEU A 373 -23.95 14.62 -1.20
CA LEU A 373 -24.79 13.49 -1.60
C LEU A 373 -25.82 13.30 -0.48
N SER A 374 -26.77 14.23 -0.41
CA SER A 374 -27.85 14.28 0.56
C SER A 374 -29.18 14.12 -0.16
N PRO A 375 -30.13 13.35 0.40
CA PRO A 375 -30.04 12.65 1.69
C PRO A 375 -29.15 11.41 1.61
N VAL A 376 -28.60 10.97 2.76
CA VAL A 376 -27.99 9.64 2.92
C VAL A 376 -28.92 8.61 2.23
N PRO A 377 -28.41 7.78 1.30
CA PRO A 377 -29.24 6.77 0.66
C PRO A 377 -29.96 5.93 1.72
N TYR A 378 -31.30 5.94 1.71
CA TYR A 378 -32.09 5.24 2.71
C TYR A 378 -32.10 3.73 2.41
N TYR A 379 -31.10 3.01 2.91
CA TYR A 379 -31.12 1.55 3.00
C TYR A 379 -31.49 1.18 4.45
N SER A 380 -32.74 0.81 4.70
CA SER A 380 -33.17 0.30 6.03
C SER A 380 -32.93 -1.20 6.20
N GLN A 381 -32.35 -1.86 5.20
CA GLN A 381 -31.93 -3.26 5.28
C GLN A 381 -30.40 -3.33 5.38
N THR A 382 -29.91 -3.57 6.59
CA THR A 382 -28.49 -3.76 6.96
C THR A 382 -27.88 -5.07 6.39
N GLY A 383 -28.48 -5.65 5.35
CA GLY A 383 -28.16 -6.98 4.84
C GLY A 383 -27.35 -6.96 3.54
N PHE A 384 -27.64 -6.04 2.62
CA PHE A 384 -27.02 -5.99 1.29
C PHE A 384 -27.13 -4.55 0.75
N ILE A 385 -26.05 -3.78 0.79
CA ILE A 385 -26.02 -2.39 0.28
C ILE A 385 -25.08 -2.33 -0.92
N GLY A 386 -25.60 -1.86 -2.05
CA GLY A 386 -24.89 -1.79 -3.33
C GLY A 386 -23.97 -0.58 -3.46
N ALA A 387 -22.86 -0.81 -4.17
CA ALA A 387 -21.84 0.11 -4.63
C ALA A 387 -22.36 1.51 -5.01
N VAL A 388 -22.11 2.54 -4.19
CA VAL A 388 -22.20 3.94 -4.67
C VAL A 388 -21.10 4.14 -5.69
N GLY A 389 -21.49 4.21 -6.98
CA GLY A 389 -20.65 4.03 -8.17
C GLY A 389 -21.37 3.27 -9.29
N LEU A 390 -22.14 2.24 -8.91
CA LEU A 390 -23.07 1.50 -9.78
C LEU A 390 -24.53 1.94 -9.56
N VAL A 391 -24.74 2.79 -8.56
CA VAL A 391 -26.02 3.39 -8.22
C VAL A 391 -26.05 4.82 -8.80
N PRO A 392 -27.02 5.18 -9.66
CA PRO A 392 -28.27 4.49 -9.94
C PRO A 392 -28.30 3.91 -11.36
N PHE A 393 -27.71 2.74 -11.58
CA PHE A 393 -27.78 2.10 -12.91
C PHE A 393 -28.50 0.75 -12.92
N HIS A 394 -28.90 0.16 -11.78
CA HIS A 394 -29.46 -1.20 -11.75
C HIS A 394 -30.75 -1.33 -10.91
N LEU A 395 -31.63 -2.26 -11.30
CA LEU A 395 -32.74 -2.73 -10.47
C LEU A 395 -32.21 -3.63 -9.35
N HIS A 396 -32.75 -3.47 -8.14
CA HIS A 396 -32.39 -4.32 -7.00
C HIS A 396 -33.37 -5.49 -6.89
N ASP A 397 -33.08 -6.55 -7.65
CA ASP A 397 -33.93 -7.73 -7.81
C ASP A 397 -34.47 -8.31 -6.49
N GLY A 398 -33.63 -8.40 -5.45
CA GLY A 398 -33.99 -8.98 -4.16
C GLY A 398 -34.88 -8.11 -3.28
N ASP A 399 -34.85 -6.79 -3.48
CA ASP A 399 -35.59 -5.82 -2.67
C ASP A 399 -36.98 -5.54 -3.21
N CYS A 400 -37.24 -5.93 -4.46
CA CYS A 400 -38.54 -5.84 -5.09
C CYS A 400 -39.59 -6.66 -4.33
N LEU A 401 -40.85 -6.27 -4.48
CA LEU A 401 -42.00 -6.97 -3.89
C LEU A 401 -42.94 -7.43 -5.02
N PRO A 402 -42.97 -8.74 -5.35
CA PRO A 402 -42.11 -9.82 -4.82
C PRO A 402 -40.63 -9.70 -5.26
N ALA A 403 -39.73 -10.51 -4.71
CA ALA A 403 -38.36 -10.56 -5.26
C ALA A 403 -38.38 -11.05 -6.72
N ASN A 404 -37.38 -10.68 -7.53
CA ASN A 404 -37.27 -11.17 -8.91
C ASN A 404 -37.25 -12.72 -8.95
N GLY A 405 -38.08 -13.32 -9.79
CA GLY A 405 -38.36 -14.75 -9.86
C GLY A 405 -39.29 -15.26 -8.74
N GLY A 406 -39.85 -14.38 -7.92
CA GLY A 406 -40.74 -14.72 -6.82
C GLY A 406 -42.21 -14.83 -7.22
N ALA A 407 -43.02 -15.39 -6.32
CA ALA A 407 -44.48 -15.48 -6.48
C ALA A 407 -45.19 -14.33 -5.75
N ILE A 408 -46.24 -13.80 -6.35
CA ILE A 408 -47.12 -12.83 -5.70
C ILE A 408 -48.01 -13.52 -4.66
N ILE A 409 -48.41 -12.78 -3.63
CA ILE A 409 -49.41 -13.25 -2.65
C ILE A 409 -50.81 -13.18 -3.28
N PRO A 410 -51.66 -14.22 -3.15
CA PRO A 410 -53.03 -14.17 -3.67
C PRO A 410 -53.79 -12.92 -3.21
N GLY A 411 -54.42 -12.22 -4.16
CA GLY A 411 -55.16 -10.99 -3.92
C GLY A 411 -54.30 -9.73 -3.81
N ALA A 412 -53.03 -9.77 -4.22
CA ALA A 412 -52.25 -8.55 -4.36
C ALA A 412 -52.72 -7.73 -5.57
N SER A 413 -52.79 -6.42 -5.38
CA SER A 413 -53.18 -5.43 -6.39
C SER A 413 -51.98 -4.67 -6.99
N SER A 414 -50.78 -4.92 -6.45
CA SER A 414 -49.58 -4.17 -6.82
C SER A 414 -48.29 -4.93 -6.61
N ILE A 415 -47.27 -4.55 -7.37
CA ILE A 415 -45.86 -4.91 -7.13
C ILE A 415 -45.05 -3.64 -6.93
N THR A 416 -43.90 -3.74 -6.25
CA THR A 416 -43.01 -2.59 -6.03
C THR A 416 -41.61 -2.91 -6.52
N LEU A 417 -41.12 -2.09 -7.46
CA LEU A 417 -39.74 -2.10 -7.91
C LEU A 417 -38.94 -1.05 -7.14
N TYR A 418 -37.77 -1.43 -6.62
CA TYR A 418 -36.90 -0.52 -5.90
C TYR A 418 -35.69 -0.14 -6.74
N PHE A 419 -35.57 1.17 -6.98
CA PHE A 419 -34.39 1.80 -7.55
C PHE A 419 -33.76 2.65 -6.46
N TYR A 420 -32.49 2.41 -6.18
CA TYR A 420 -31.72 3.23 -5.28
C TYR A 420 -31.05 4.34 -6.08
N GLY A 421 -31.19 5.58 -5.61
CA GLY A 421 -30.79 6.79 -6.31
C GLY A 421 -31.87 7.40 -7.23
N PRO A 422 -31.62 8.59 -7.80
CA PRO A 422 -32.66 9.36 -8.44
C PRO A 422 -32.88 8.86 -9.87
N VAL A 423 -33.99 8.14 -10.08
CA VAL A 423 -34.49 7.84 -11.42
C VAL A 423 -35.51 8.88 -11.87
N THR A 424 -35.56 9.15 -13.18
CA THR A 424 -36.46 10.09 -13.85
C THR A 424 -36.82 9.57 -15.24
N TRP A 425 -37.85 10.17 -15.84
CA TRP A 425 -38.26 9.96 -17.22
C TRP A 425 -39.05 11.19 -17.67
N ASP A 426 -38.97 11.57 -18.95
CA ASP A 426 -39.59 12.82 -19.41
C ASP A 426 -41.12 12.67 -19.60
N SER A 427 -41.58 11.49 -19.98
CA SER A 427 -42.98 11.25 -20.34
C SER A 427 -43.33 9.76 -20.40
N GLY A 428 -44.62 9.43 -20.32
CA GLY A 428 -45.10 8.07 -20.55
C GLY A 428 -44.66 7.06 -19.48
N PHE A 429 -44.72 5.78 -19.86
CA PHE A 429 -44.32 4.66 -19.02
C PHE A 429 -42.87 4.30 -19.31
N PRO A 430 -42.00 4.23 -18.28
CA PRO A 430 -40.58 3.91 -18.48
C PRO A 430 -40.26 2.41 -18.52
N PHE A 431 -41.30 1.56 -18.55
CA PHE A 431 -41.19 0.11 -18.59
C PHE A 431 -42.11 -0.48 -19.64
N ASN A 432 -41.69 -1.59 -20.22
CA ASN A 432 -42.57 -2.52 -20.91
C ASN A 432 -42.95 -3.65 -19.95
N VAL A 433 -44.25 -3.96 -19.89
CA VAL A 433 -44.77 -5.12 -19.17
C VAL A 433 -45.22 -6.15 -20.19
N PHE A 434 -44.77 -7.38 -20.00
CA PHE A 434 -45.18 -8.53 -20.78
C PHE A 434 -45.77 -9.56 -19.82
N TRP A 435 -46.77 -10.31 -20.29
CA TRP A 435 -47.18 -11.53 -19.61
C TRP A 435 -47.04 -12.69 -20.58
N CYS A 436 -46.62 -13.84 -20.06
CA CYS A 436 -46.36 -15.04 -20.82
C CYS A 436 -47.24 -16.15 -20.23
N PRO A 437 -48.13 -16.78 -21.02
CA PRO A 437 -48.72 -18.06 -20.64
C PRO A 437 -47.62 -19.09 -20.42
N GLU A 438 -47.82 -20.04 -19.50
CA GLU A 438 -46.82 -21.09 -19.22
C GLU A 438 -46.45 -21.83 -20.52
N GLY A 439 -45.20 -21.66 -20.99
CA GLY A 439 -44.69 -22.29 -22.20
C GLY A 439 -45.01 -21.59 -23.53
N GLU A 440 -45.55 -20.37 -23.52
CA GLU A 440 -45.86 -19.59 -24.73
C GLU A 440 -45.02 -18.30 -24.86
N GLU A 441 -45.06 -17.68 -26.04
CA GLU A 441 -44.38 -16.40 -26.32
C GLU A 441 -45.08 -15.27 -25.56
N CYS A 442 -44.30 -14.37 -24.96
CA CYS A 442 -44.81 -13.26 -24.17
C CYS A 442 -45.53 -12.25 -25.05
N ASP A 443 -46.77 -11.88 -24.70
CA ASP A 443 -47.53 -10.85 -25.40
C ASP A 443 -47.32 -9.50 -24.69
N PRO A 444 -46.97 -8.40 -25.39
CA PRO A 444 -47.02 -7.07 -24.81
C PRO A 444 -48.42 -6.81 -24.27
N THR A 445 -48.50 -6.59 -22.97
CA THR A 445 -49.79 -6.43 -22.32
C THR A 445 -50.37 -5.06 -22.70
N SER A 446 -51.60 -5.00 -23.18
CA SER A 446 -52.37 -3.75 -23.20
C SER A 446 -52.99 -3.42 -21.84
N ASP A 447 -52.48 -4.05 -20.77
CA ASP A 447 -53.05 -3.99 -19.43
C ASP A 447 -53.01 -2.55 -18.91
N ASN A 448 -54.14 -2.09 -18.38
CA ASN A 448 -54.28 -0.74 -17.82
C ASN A 448 -53.55 -0.68 -16.48
N ALA A 449 -52.23 -0.62 -16.50
CA ALA A 449 -51.46 -0.45 -15.28
C ALA A 449 -51.11 1.03 -15.06
N HIS A 450 -51.19 1.51 -13.83
CA HIS A 450 -50.62 2.82 -13.46
C HIS A 450 -49.44 2.64 -12.53
N TRP A 451 -48.47 3.55 -12.64
CA TRP A 451 -47.30 3.55 -11.78
C TRP A 451 -47.43 4.66 -10.74
N GLU A 452 -47.33 4.28 -9.48
CA GLU A 452 -47.18 5.22 -8.38
C GLU A 452 -45.70 5.36 -8.04
N VAL A 453 -45.20 6.58 -8.14
CA VAL A 453 -43.84 6.90 -7.74
C VAL A 453 -43.87 7.30 -6.28
N GLY A 454 -43.38 6.43 -5.40
CA GLY A 454 -43.18 6.75 -4.00
C GLY A 454 -42.22 7.93 -3.89
N SER A 455 -42.65 8.99 -3.19
CA SER A 455 -41.79 10.12 -2.86
C SER A 455 -40.95 9.78 -1.61
N GLY A 456 -39.95 8.91 -1.80
CA GLY A 456 -38.91 8.66 -0.82
C GLY A 456 -37.75 9.65 -0.99
N GLN A 457 -37.15 10.08 0.11
CA GLN A 457 -35.86 10.78 0.08
C GLN A 457 -34.77 9.74 -0.25
N GLY A 458 -34.25 9.76 -1.49
CA GLY A 458 -33.09 8.95 -1.92
C GLY A 458 -33.41 7.60 -2.58
N THR A 459 -34.57 6.99 -2.30
CA THR A 459 -35.03 5.74 -2.93
C THR A 459 -36.33 5.97 -3.67
N ARG A 460 -36.39 5.62 -4.96
CA ARG A 460 -37.64 5.64 -5.72
C ARG A 460 -38.22 4.24 -5.74
N ALA A 461 -39.29 4.07 -4.96
CA ALA A 461 -40.18 2.93 -5.12
C ALA A 461 -41.12 3.22 -6.30
N ILE A 462 -41.10 2.38 -7.32
CA ILE A 462 -42.05 2.45 -8.42
C ILE A 462 -43.04 1.30 -8.22
N THR A 463 -44.25 1.65 -7.80
CA THR A 463 -45.30 0.68 -7.53
C THR A 463 -46.19 0.54 -8.75
N LEU A 464 -46.22 -0.65 -9.34
CA LEU A 464 -47.20 -0.97 -10.38
C LEU A 464 -48.51 -1.29 -9.70
N VAL A 465 -49.53 -0.48 -9.93
CA VAL A 465 -50.90 -0.78 -9.52
C VAL A 465 -51.62 -1.29 -10.75
N TYR A 466 -52.12 -2.51 -10.68
CA TYR A 466 -52.71 -3.19 -11.82
C TYR A 466 -54.21 -2.91 -11.88
N PHE A 467 -54.73 -2.58 -13.07
CA PHE A 467 -56.18 -2.53 -13.31
C PHE A 467 -56.51 -3.47 -14.47
N ASP A 468 -57.19 -4.57 -14.17
CA ASP A 468 -57.87 -5.35 -15.21
C ASP A 468 -59.08 -4.54 -15.72
N GLU A 469 -59.48 -4.77 -16.96
CA GLU A 469 -60.76 -4.29 -17.49
C GLU A 469 -61.97 -4.94 -16.78
N THR A 470 -61.76 -6.08 -16.11
CA THR A 470 -62.80 -6.90 -15.46
C THR A 470 -62.78 -6.87 -13.93
N ASP A 471 -61.61 -6.72 -13.30
CA ASP A 471 -61.45 -6.53 -11.85
C ASP A 471 -60.24 -5.60 -11.55
N PRO A 472 -60.48 -4.33 -11.19
CA PRO A 472 -59.42 -3.36 -10.97
C PRO A 472 -58.60 -3.61 -9.68
N ASP A 473 -58.97 -4.62 -8.87
CA ASP A 473 -58.43 -4.76 -7.51
C ASP A 473 -57.42 -5.92 -7.36
N GLU A 474 -57.17 -6.76 -8.38
CA GLU A 474 -56.26 -7.92 -8.27
C GLU A 474 -55.40 -8.16 -9.53
N ILE A 475 -54.16 -8.60 -9.33
CA ILE A 475 -53.30 -9.10 -10.43
C ILE A 475 -53.84 -10.46 -10.89
N PRO A 476 -54.11 -10.67 -12.19
CA PRO A 476 -54.66 -11.92 -12.70
C PRO A 476 -53.80 -13.14 -12.30
N PRO A 477 -54.43 -14.23 -11.80
CA PRO A 477 -53.72 -15.48 -11.51
C PRO A 477 -53.21 -16.15 -12.79
N ASP A 478 -52.35 -17.15 -12.62
CA ASP A 478 -51.86 -18.02 -13.71
C ASP A 478 -51.08 -17.28 -14.83
N ARG A 479 -50.37 -16.20 -14.49
CA ARG A 479 -49.54 -15.43 -15.45
C ARG A 479 -48.09 -15.30 -14.97
N HIS A 480 -47.16 -15.43 -15.91
CA HIS A 480 -45.75 -15.10 -15.72
C HIS A 480 -45.47 -13.72 -16.28
N TYR A 481 -45.08 -12.77 -15.43
CA TYR A 481 -44.86 -11.39 -15.85
C TYR A 481 -43.39 -11.08 -16.03
N HIS A 482 -43.06 -10.29 -17.06
CA HIS A 482 -41.72 -9.80 -17.35
C HIS A 482 -41.78 -8.27 -17.46
N ILE A 483 -40.92 -7.57 -16.73
CA ILE A 483 -40.81 -6.11 -16.75
C ILE A 483 -39.41 -5.72 -17.18
N VAL A 484 -39.34 -4.90 -18.23
CA VAL A 484 -38.08 -4.47 -18.87
C VAL A 484 -38.07 -2.94 -18.96
N PRO A 485 -36.97 -2.26 -18.60
CA PRO A 485 -36.88 -0.81 -18.75
C PRO A 485 -36.89 -0.40 -20.22
N ILE A 486 -37.41 0.77 -20.50
CA ILE A 486 -37.27 1.41 -21.80
C ILE A 486 -35.93 2.14 -21.79
N LEU A 487 -35.05 1.78 -22.73
CA LEU A 487 -33.68 2.28 -22.77
C LEU A 487 -33.49 3.48 -23.71
N THR A 488 -34.50 3.82 -24.51
CA THR A 488 -34.40 4.89 -25.52
C THR A 488 -35.71 5.67 -25.65
N GLY A 489 -35.63 6.92 -26.12
CA GLY A 489 -36.81 7.78 -26.33
C GLY A 489 -37.16 8.65 -25.11
N SER A 490 -38.27 9.39 -25.22
CA SER A 490 -38.73 10.33 -24.16
C SER A 490 -39.35 9.65 -22.95
N ASN A 491 -39.50 8.33 -23.00
CA ASN A 491 -39.92 7.49 -21.89
C ASN A 491 -38.80 6.56 -21.45
N ALA A 492 -37.54 6.83 -21.81
CA ALA A 492 -36.44 6.06 -21.27
C ALA A 492 -36.39 6.24 -19.75
N LEU A 493 -36.09 5.15 -19.03
CA LEU A 493 -35.75 5.25 -17.61
C LEU A 493 -34.34 5.79 -17.50
N LEU A 494 -34.20 6.94 -16.84
CA LEU A 494 -32.97 7.68 -16.75
C LEU A 494 -32.55 7.87 -15.29
N CYS A 495 -31.26 8.02 -15.06
CA CYS A 495 -30.67 8.59 -13.85
C CYS A 495 -30.73 10.13 -13.92
N ASP A 496 -31.29 10.79 -12.90
CA ASP A 496 -31.43 12.25 -12.78
C ASP A 496 -30.16 12.89 -12.21
N LYS A 497 -29.10 12.92 -13.05
CA LYS A 497 -27.92 13.80 -12.92
C LYS A 497 -27.18 13.80 -11.58
N LEU A 498 -27.31 12.76 -10.75
CA LEU A 498 -26.68 12.75 -9.41
C LEU A 498 -25.16 12.93 -9.49
N LEU A 499 -24.52 12.29 -10.48
CA LEU A 499 -23.07 12.27 -10.67
C LEU A 499 -22.65 12.66 -12.10
N THR A 500 -23.60 13.05 -12.94
CA THR A 500 -23.39 13.29 -14.37
C THR A 500 -23.97 14.62 -14.81
N THR A 501 -23.35 15.25 -15.81
CA THR A 501 -23.81 16.54 -16.36
C THR A 501 -25.06 16.39 -17.23
N SER A 502 -25.43 15.16 -17.60
CA SER A 502 -26.61 14.80 -18.36
C SER A 502 -27.28 13.57 -17.76
N ASP A 503 -28.57 13.37 -18.06
CA ASP A 503 -29.25 12.13 -17.69
C ASP A 503 -28.59 10.93 -18.39
N VAL A 504 -28.54 9.78 -17.70
CA VAL A 504 -27.92 8.54 -18.22
C VAL A 504 -28.96 7.42 -18.22
N PRO A 505 -29.05 6.58 -19.27
CA PRO A 505 -29.93 5.42 -19.26
C PRO A 505 -29.61 4.45 -18.11
N VAL A 506 -30.64 3.93 -17.45
CA VAL A 506 -30.49 2.79 -16.53
C VAL A 506 -30.04 1.56 -17.33
N ALA A 507 -29.23 0.68 -16.72
CA ALA A 507 -28.82 -0.56 -17.35
C ALA A 507 -30.03 -1.43 -17.68
N ASP A 508 -29.89 -2.25 -18.73
CA ASP A 508 -30.92 -3.22 -19.11
C ASP A 508 -31.11 -4.28 -18.01
N PHE A 509 -32.36 -4.64 -17.74
CA PHE A 509 -32.71 -5.68 -16.78
C PHE A 509 -34.03 -6.34 -17.18
N THR A 510 -34.29 -7.53 -16.63
CA THR A 510 -35.59 -8.20 -16.75
C THR A 510 -36.03 -8.65 -15.36
N TYR A 511 -37.12 -8.08 -14.88
CA TYR A 511 -37.76 -8.46 -13.63
C TYR A 511 -38.92 -9.41 -13.91
N VAL A 512 -38.89 -10.57 -13.28
CA VAL A 512 -39.84 -11.66 -13.50
C VAL A 512 -40.59 -11.96 -12.20
N PHE A 513 -41.88 -12.27 -12.28
CA PHE A 513 -42.64 -12.81 -11.15
C PHE A 513 -43.82 -13.65 -11.61
N ASP A 514 -44.24 -14.56 -10.73
CA ASP A 514 -45.35 -15.48 -10.98
C ASP A 514 -46.59 -15.05 -10.19
N SER A 515 -47.74 -15.03 -10.87
CA SER A 515 -49.04 -14.89 -10.20
C SER A 515 -49.55 -16.28 -9.76
N PRO A 516 -49.98 -16.44 -8.50
CA PRO A 516 -50.31 -17.73 -7.88
C PRO A 516 -51.56 -18.41 -8.43
#